data_AF-A0AB34JTN9-F1
#
_entry.id   AF-A0AB34JTN9-F1
#
_cell.length_a   1.000
_cell.length_b   1.000
_cell.length_c   1.000
_cell.angle_alpha   90.00
_cell.angle_beta   90.00
_cell.angle_gamma   90.00
#
_symmetry.space_group_name_H-M   'P 1'
#
loop_
_entity.id
_entity.type
_entity.pdbx_description
1 polymer ?
#
loop_
_entity_poly.entity_id
_entity_poly.type
_entity_poly.pdbx_seq_one_letter_code
_entity_poly.pdbx_strand_id
1 'polypeptide(L)'
;MFLMNLLASAHLSPSPSPLPQASTLWAITSASQCAPSLPYGSSDDWDLEEPYVCMDCVNRSHDTWDQLFTFSNGGFRMRWKFSYSATLQERFDAASDIGEAVTWTIFLPDGKEHVVNGTWRWGSSSGGWPDLASWPYGFSLSDGCWAAGPDIDASNR
;
A
#
# COMPACT_ATOMS: atom_id res chain seq x y z
N MET A 1 32.69 -52.02 -30.93
CA MET A 1 31.40 -52.00 -30.21
C MET A 1 31.60 -51.18 -28.94
N PHE A 2 31.18 -49.91 -28.95
CA PHE A 2 31.04 -49.08 -27.76
C PHE A 2 29.83 -48.18 -27.97
N LEU A 3 28.87 -48.27 -27.05
CA LEU A 3 27.57 -47.63 -27.07
C LEU A 3 27.69 -46.10 -26.93
N MET A 4 26.84 -45.39 -27.66
CA MET A 4 26.47 -44.00 -27.41
C MET A 4 25.76 -43.87 -26.06
N ASN A 5 26.00 -42.79 -25.34
CA ASN A 5 24.97 -42.21 -24.48
C ASN A 5 25.08 -40.68 -24.49
N LEU A 6 24.02 -40.06 -25.02
CA LEU A 6 23.77 -38.63 -24.94
C LEU A 6 23.55 -38.26 -23.47
N LEU A 7 24.19 -37.18 -23.01
CA LEU A 7 23.64 -36.37 -21.94
C LEU A 7 23.31 -35.00 -22.51
N ALA A 8 22.01 -34.74 -22.54
CA ALA A 8 21.40 -33.50 -22.97
C ALA A 8 21.89 -32.34 -22.10
N SER A 9 22.25 -31.24 -22.76
CA SER A 9 22.48 -29.95 -22.13
C SER A 9 21.14 -29.48 -21.54
N ALA A 10 21.00 -29.59 -20.22
CA ALA A 10 19.85 -29.04 -19.52
C ALA A 10 19.96 -27.51 -19.55
N HIS A 11 19.20 -26.89 -20.45
CA HIS A 11 18.87 -25.47 -20.38
C HIS A 11 18.38 -25.15 -18.96
N LEU A 12 19.03 -24.18 -18.32
CA LEU A 12 18.53 -23.57 -17.09
C LEU A 12 17.15 -22.97 -17.41
N SER A 13 16.09 -23.61 -16.96
CA SER A 13 14.76 -23.01 -16.92
C SER A 13 14.83 -21.72 -16.10
N PRO A 14 14.17 -20.62 -16.52
CA PRO A 14 14.02 -19.48 -15.63
C PRO A 14 13.28 -19.94 -14.37
N SER A 15 13.88 -19.65 -13.21
CA SER A 15 13.23 -19.82 -11.90
C SER A 15 11.82 -19.23 -11.97
N PRO A 16 10.79 -19.91 -11.44
CA PRO A 16 9.49 -19.29 -11.31
C PRO A 16 9.65 -18.04 -10.46
N SER A 17 9.36 -16.87 -11.05
CA SER A 17 9.17 -15.64 -10.29
C SER A 17 8.22 -15.94 -9.14
N PRO A 18 8.50 -15.48 -7.90
CA PRO A 18 7.55 -15.64 -6.82
C PRO A 18 6.21 -15.07 -7.29
N LEU A 19 5.16 -15.91 -7.19
CA LEU A 19 3.79 -15.52 -7.48
C LEU A 19 3.53 -14.13 -6.89
N PRO A 20 2.83 -13.21 -7.59
CA PRO A 20 2.44 -11.95 -6.98
C PRO A 20 1.80 -12.28 -5.63
N GLN A 21 2.43 -11.86 -4.53
CA GLN A 21 1.81 -12.00 -3.21
C GLN A 21 0.41 -11.39 -3.34
N ALA A 22 -0.62 -12.14 -2.92
CA ALA A 22 -1.97 -11.62 -2.88
C ALA A 22 -1.92 -10.26 -2.17
N SER A 23 -2.25 -9.21 -2.90
CA SER A 23 -2.18 -7.84 -2.39
C SER A 23 -3.41 -7.61 -1.51
N THR A 24 -3.19 -6.96 -0.37
CA THR A 24 -4.24 -6.74 0.61
C THR A 24 -4.83 -5.34 0.43
N LEU A 25 -6.14 -5.26 0.17
CA LEU A 25 -6.87 -4.00 0.22
C LEU A 25 -6.95 -3.56 1.69
N TRP A 26 -6.36 -2.41 2.01
CA TRP A 26 -6.27 -1.93 3.39
C TRP A 26 -7.01 -0.59 3.61
N ALA A 27 -7.27 0.16 2.54
CA ALA A 27 -8.04 1.40 2.66
C ALA A 27 -8.82 1.77 1.40
N ILE A 28 -9.98 2.41 1.61
CA ILE A 28 -10.61 3.31 0.65
C ILE A 28 -10.39 4.73 1.19
N THR A 29 -9.97 5.65 0.34
CA THR A 29 -9.71 7.06 0.68
C THR A 29 -10.34 7.96 -0.36
N SER A 30 -10.54 9.24 -0.05
CA SER A 30 -11.10 10.20 -1.01
C SER A 30 -10.53 11.61 -0.80
N ALA A 31 -10.72 12.48 -1.79
CA ALA A 31 -10.29 13.88 -1.68
C ALA A 31 -11.08 14.69 -0.64
N SER A 32 -12.28 14.23 -0.26
CA SER A 32 -13.18 14.92 0.68
C SER A 32 -13.10 14.36 2.11
N GLN A 33 -12.59 13.15 2.29
CA GLN A 33 -12.26 12.61 3.60
C GLN A 33 -10.74 12.68 3.81
N CYS A 34 -10.30 13.86 4.23
CA CYS A 34 -8.93 14.04 4.71
C CYS A 34 -8.66 13.07 5.87
N ALA A 35 -7.38 12.77 6.09
CA ALA A 35 -6.91 11.84 7.10
C ALA A 35 -7.45 12.03 8.55
N PRO A 36 -7.86 13.24 9.04
CA PRO A 36 -8.44 13.41 10.38
C PRO A 36 -9.94 13.12 10.49
N SER A 37 -10.64 12.96 9.37
CA SER A 37 -12.04 12.51 9.37
C SER A 37 -12.20 11.08 8.87
N LEU A 38 -11.12 10.45 8.43
CA LEU A 38 -11.13 9.11 7.85
C LEU A 38 -11.49 8.07 8.93
N PRO A 39 -12.58 7.31 8.75
CA PRO A 39 -12.93 6.21 9.61
C PRO A 39 -11.89 5.09 9.58
N TYR A 40 -11.75 4.37 10.69
CA TYR A 40 -10.89 3.19 10.75
C TYR A 40 -11.35 2.22 11.83
N GLY A 41 -11.02 0.94 11.68
CA GLY A 41 -11.42 -0.10 12.62
C GLY A 41 -11.43 -1.50 11.99
N SER A 42 -12.35 -2.36 12.45
CA SER A 42 -12.48 -3.75 12.01
C SER A 42 -13.02 -3.85 10.58
N SER A 43 -12.56 -4.85 9.83
CA SER A 43 -13.15 -5.25 8.54
C SER A 43 -14.64 -5.57 8.65
N ASP A 44 -15.11 -6.02 9.81
CA ASP A 44 -16.54 -6.28 10.09
C ASP A 44 -17.41 -5.02 10.02
N ASP A 45 -16.82 -3.84 10.26
CA ASP A 45 -17.51 -2.55 10.22
C ASP A 45 -17.37 -1.84 8.86
N TRP A 46 -16.64 -2.45 7.91
CA TRP A 46 -16.32 -1.84 6.62
C TRP A 46 -17.27 -2.29 5.51
N ASP A 47 -18.04 -1.35 4.96
CA ASP A 47 -18.98 -1.59 3.86
C ASP A 47 -18.34 -1.75 2.48
N LEU A 48 -17.01 -1.53 2.36
CA LEU A 48 -16.23 -1.57 1.11
C LEU A 48 -16.73 -0.60 0.02
N GLU A 49 -17.56 0.37 0.37
CA GLU A 49 -18.11 1.38 -0.55
C GLU A 49 -17.70 2.79 -0.12
N GLU A 50 -17.46 3.00 1.18
CA GLU A 50 -17.08 4.29 1.76
C GLU A 50 -15.60 4.34 2.21
N PRO A 51 -15.01 5.55 2.33
CA PRO A 51 -13.67 5.72 2.87
C PRO A 51 -13.51 5.14 4.28
N TYR A 52 -12.46 4.34 4.46
CA TYR A 52 -12.20 3.57 5.67
C TYR A 52 -10.77 3.02 5.64
N VAL A 53 -10.12 2.89 6.82
CA VAL A 53 -8.89 2.10 6.99
C VAL A 53 -9.17 0.84 7.79
N CYS A 54 -8.89 -0.31 7.19
CA CYS A 54 -9.09 -1.61 7.81
C CYS A 54 -7.88 -2.01 8.65
N MET A 55 -8.05 -2.05 9.97
CA MET A 55 -6.98 -2.21 10.96
C MET A 55 -6.63 -3.68 11.26
N ASP A 56 -7.54 -4.60 11.00
CA ASP A 56 -7.32 -6.05 11.09
C ASP A 56 -6.91 -6.66 9.75
N CYS A 57 -7.12 -5.98 8.62
CA CYS A 57 -6.58 -6.37 7.30
C CYS A 57 -5.05 -6.29 7.22
N VAL A 58 -4.42 -5.54 8.12
CA VAL A 58 -3.03 -5.05 8.01
C VAL A 58 -2.07 -5.68 9.02
N ASN A 59 -2.55 -6.67 9.78
CA ASN A 59 -1.80 -7.34 10.85
C ASN A 59 -0.74 -8.35 10.37
N ARG A 60 -0.73 -8.67 9.06
CA ARG A 60 0.27 -9.57 8.46
C ARG A 60 1.26 -8.78 7.63
N SER A 61 2.49 -9.28 7.56
CA SER A 61 3.52 -8.66 6.75
C SER A 61 3.29 -8.93 5.27
N HIS A 62 3.19 -7.86 4.48
CA HIS A 62 3.13 -7.90 3.03
C HIS A 62 4.12 -6.91 2.44
N ASP A 63 4.69 -7.23 1.29
CA ASP A 63 5.49 -6.27 0.51
C ASP A 63 4.62 -5.46 -0.46
N THR A 64 3.34 -5.83 -0.60
CA THR A 64 2.40 -5.27 -1.56
C THR A 64 1.06 -4.97 -0.88
N TRP A 65 0.59 -3.74 -1.04
CA TRP A 65 -0.62 -3.23 -0.40
C TRP A 65 -1.49 -2.49 -1.42
N ASP A 66 -2.82 -2.68 -1.39
CA ASP A 66 -3.74 -1.95 -2.25
C ASP A 66 -4.57 -0.95 -1.49
N GLN A 67 -4.77 0.20 -2.13
CA GLN A 67 -5.65 1.26 -1.69
C GLN A 67 -6.59 1.61 -2.85
N LEU A 68 -7.84 1.92 -2.54
CA LEU A 68 -8.74 2.56 -3.49
C LEU A 68 -8.82 4.05 -3.17
N PHE A 69 -8.79 4.88 -4.19
CA PHE A 69 -9.06 6.30 -4.10
C PHE A 69 -10.35 6.61 -4.84
N THR A 70 -11.35 7.15 -4.15
CA THR A 70 -12.68 7.45 -4.70
C THR A 70 -12.92 8.96 -4.75
N PHE A 71 -13.74 9.38 -5.71
CA PHE A 71 -14.20 10.75 -5.90
C PHE A 71 -15.58 10.74 -6.57
N SER A 72 -16.24 11.90 -6.64
CA SER A 72 -17.67 12.00 -6.96
C SER A 72 -18.12 11.34 -8.27
N ASN A 73 -17.23 11.13 -9.23
CA ASN A 73 -17.52 10.50 -10.51
C ASN A 73 -16.61 9.30 -10.84
N GLY A 74 -15.98 8.68 -9.84
CA GLY A 74 -15.18 7.48 -10.07
C GLY A 74 -14.13 7.21 -8.99
N GLY A 75 -13.07 6.54 -9.40
CA GLY A 75 -11.95 6.22 -8.53
C GLY A 75 -10.82 5.57 -9.30
N PHE A 76 -9.73 5.30 -8.61
CA PHE A 76 -8.63 4.49 -9.14
C PHE A 76 -8.07 3.60 -8.03
N ARG A 77 -7.42 2.51 -8.43
CA ARG A 77 -6.68 1.66 -7.51
C ARG A 77 -5.22 2.08 -7.49
N MET A 78 -4.66 2.15 -6.30
CA MET A 78 -3.22 2.29 -6.08
C MET A 78 -2.67 1.01 -5.48
N ARG A 79 -1.61 0.48 -6.06
CA ARG A 79 -0.82 -0.60 -5.48
C ARG A 79 0.53 -0.06 -5.04
N TRP A 80 0.83 -0.28 -3.78
CA TRP A 80 2.06 0.10 -3.12
C TRP A 80 2.97 -1.13 -3.06
N LYS A 81 4.16 -1.04 -3.65
CA LYS A 81 5.16 -2.11 -3.63
C LYS A 81 6.41 -1.63 -2.92
N PHE A 82 6.81 -2.36 -1.89
CA PHE A 82 8.01 -2.12 -1.11
C PHE A 82 9.04 -3.22 -1.34
N SER A 83 10.29 -2.97 -0.94
CA SER A 83 11.42 -3.88 -1.16
C SER A 83 11.46 -5.09 -0.21
N TYR A 84 10.76 -5.02 0.92
CA TYR A 84 10.64 -6.10 1.91
C TYR A 84 9.22 -6.19 2.46
N SER A 85 8.86 -7.36 2.99
CA SER A 85 7.59 -7.57 3.69
C SER A 85 7.64 -6.96 5.09
N ALA A 86 6.62 -6.18 5.42
CA ALA A 86 6.39 -5.59 6.74
C ALA A 86 4.88 -5.45 6.95
N THR A 87 4.43 -5.40 8.19
CA THR A 87 3.06 -4.98 8.53
C THR A 87 2.87 -3.52 8.15
N LEU A 88 1.63 -3.06 7.94
CA LEU A 88 1.42 -1.66 7.58
C LEU A 88 1.85 -0.72 8.73
N GLN A 89 1.64 -1.11 9.99
CA GLN A 89 2.12 -0.37 11.16
C GLN A 89 3.63 -0.11 11.12
N GLU A 90 4.44 -1.15 10.90
CA GLU A 90 5.90 -1.00 10.79
C GLU A 90 6.29 -0.01 9.69
N ARG A 91 5.51 0.05 8.60
CA ARG A 91 5.76 1.02 7.52
C ARG A 91 5.43 2.44 7.93
N PHE A 92 4.33 2.68 8.64
CA PHE A 92 4.00 4.00 9.16
C PHE A 92 5.08 4.50 10.12
N ASP A 93 5.62 3.62 10.96
CA ASP A 93 6.70 3.94 11.88
C ASP A 93 7.98 4.32 11.10
N ALA A 94 8.39 3.50 10.14
CA ALA A 94 9.57 3.77 9.30
C ALA A 94 9.41 5.02 8.42
N ALA A 95 8.22 5.23 7.85
CA ALA A 95 7.88 6.41 7.05
C ALA A 95 7.93 7.71 7.87
N SER A 96 7.64 7.62 9.17
CA SER A 96 7.71 8.74 10.11
C SER A 96 9.13 9.12 10.51
N ASP A 97 10.03 8.14 10.61
CA ASP A 97 11.42 8.35 11.03
C ASP A 97 12.32 8.73 9.85
N ILE A 98 12.42 7.83 8.85
CA ILE A 98 13.42 7.92 7.77
C ILE A 98 12.82 7.91 6.37
N GLY A 99 11.52 7.63 6.23
CA GLY A 99 10.86 7.42 4.95
C GLY A 99 11.06 6.02 4.39
N GLU A 100 10.08 5.51 3.65
CA GLU A 100 10.18 4.20 2.98
C GLU A 100 10.21 4.33 1.47
N ALA A 101 11.19 3.72 0.81
CA ALA A 101 11.21 3.61 -0.65
C ALA A 101 10.04 2.73 -1.13
N VAL A 102 9.27 3.23 -2.09
CA VAL A 102 8.07 2.56 -2.58
C VAL A 102 7.86 2.83 -4.07
N THR A 103 7.27 1.85 -4.75
CA THR A 103 6.71 2.00 -6.09
C THR A 103 5.18 2.02 -5.99
N TRP A 104 4.56 3.07 -6.51
CA TRP A 104 3.11 3.17 -6.67
C TRP A 104 2.73 2.80 -8.10
N THR A 105 1.86 1.82 -8.27
CA THR A 105 1.17 1.55 -9.54
C THR A 105 -0.27 2.04 -9.42
N ILE A 106 -0.62 3.05 -10.20
CA ILE A 106 -1.97 3.62 -10.27
C ILE A 106 -2.68 2.97 -11.47
N PHE A 107 -3.77 2.25 -11.20
CA PHE A 107 -4.62 1.63 -12.22
C PHE A 107 -5.85 2.52 -12.44
N LEU A 108 -5.95 3.10 -13.63
CA LEU A 108 -7.06 3.97 -14.02
C LEU A 108 -8.24 3.15 -14.57
N PRO A 109 -9.48 3.65 -14.47
CA PRO A 109 -10.66 2.96 -15.01
C PRO A 109 -10.62 2.68 -16.51
N ASP A 110 -9.85 3.44 -17.28
CA ASP A 110 -9.67 3.25 -18.72
C ASP A 110 -8.66 2.15 -19.07
N GLY A 111 -8.14 1.43 -18.06
CA GLY A 111 -7.17 0.35 -18.20
C GLY A 111 -5.73 0.81 -18.31
N LYS A 112 -5.45 2.11 -18.22
CA LYS A 112 -4.07 2.62 -18.17
C LYS A 112 -3.45 2.43 -16.79
N GLU A 113 -2.13 2.30 -16.81
CA GLU A 113 -1.30 2.21 -15.61
C GLU A 113 -0.27 3.33 -15.58
N HIS A 114 -0.08 3.91 -14.40
CA HIS A 114 1.00 4.85 -14.13
C HIS A 114 1.87 4.31 -13.00
N VAL A 115 3.17 4.18 -13.26
CA VAL A 115 4.15 3.72 -12.27
C VAL A 115 4.96 4.92 -11.80
N VAL A 116 5.02 5.10 -10.49
CA VAL A 116 5.79 6.15 -9.82
C VAL A 116 6.72 5.48 -8.83
N ASN A 117 7.99 5.86 -8.82
CA ASN A 117 8.94 5.46 -7.78
C ASN A 117 9.23 6.67 -6.90
N GLY A 118 9.33 6.48 -5.60
CA GLY A 118 9.68 7.57 -4.69
C GLY A 118 9.87 7.08 -3.25
N THR A 119 9.84 8.04 -2.34
CA THR A 119 9.91 7.79 -0.90
C THR A 119 8.59 8.22 -0.27
N TRP A 120 7.96 7.32 0.45
CA TRP A 120 6.80 7.62 1.27
C TRP A 120 7.25 8.17 2.63
N ARG A 121 6.76 9.35 3.00
CA ARG A 121 6.93 9.95 4.33
C ARG A 121 5.59 10.10 5.00
N TRP A 122 5.58 9.89 6.31
CA TRP A 122 4.46 10.19 7.17
C TRP A 122 4.90 11.28 8.15
N GLY A 123 4.17 12.39 8.21
CA GLY A 123 4.59 13.56 8.98
C GLY A 123 4.46 13.27 10.45
N SER A 124 5.40 13.70 11.29
CA SER A 124 5.26 13.56 12.74
C SER A 124 4.03 14.32 13.28
N SER A 125 3.61 15.39 12.59
CA SER A 125 2.35 16.11 12.84
C SER A 125 1.11 15.35 12.41
N SER A 126 1.25 14.32 11.57
CA SER A 126 0.18 13.44 11.10
C SER A 126 -0.18 12.36 12.13
N GLY A 127 0.58 12.22 13.23
CA GLY A 127 0.40 11.16 14.24
C GLY A 127 1.12 9.87 13.86
N GLY A 128 1.09 8.85 14.72
CA GLY A 128 1.59 7.51 14.41
C GLY A 128 0.46 6.58 13.95
N TRP A 129 0.75 5.27 13.91
CA TRP A 129 -0.30 4.26 13.78
C TRP A 129 -1.37 4.43 14.88
N PRO A 130 -2.67 4.49 14.57
CA PRO A 130 -3.68 4.77 15.58
C PRO A 130 -3.93 3.57 16.50
N ASP A 131 -4.24 3.86 17.76
CA ASP A 131 -4.70 2.86 18.72
C ASP A 131 -6.19 2.56 18.47
N LEU A 132 -6.54 1.29 18.31
CA LEU A 132 -7.92 0.83 18.17
C LEU A 132 -8.79 1.15 19.39
N ALA A 133 -8.20 1.44 20.55
CA ALA A 133 -8.91 1.92 21.73
C ALA A 133 -9.38 3.38 21.60
N SER A 134 -8.98 4.10 20.54
CA SER A 134 -9.37 5.48 20.29
C SER A 134 -10.58 5.60 19.36
N TRP A 135 -11.03 6.83 19.12
CA TRP A 135 -12.26 7.14 18.38
C TRP A 135 -12.25 6.53 16.97
N PRO A 136 -13.39 6.10 16.41
CA PRO A 136 -13.46 5.39 15.11
C PRO A 136 -13.19 6.29 13.89
N TYR A 137 -12.59 7.47 14.10
CA TYR A 137 -12.27 8.49 13.12
C TYR A 137 -11.00 9.23 13.58
N GLY A 138 -10.29 9.85 12.64
CA GLY A 138 -9.05 10.56 12.96
C GLY A 138 -7.81 9.70 12.82
N PHE A 139 -7.76 8.86 11.79
CA PHE A 139 -6.60 8.01 11.50
C PHE A 139 -5.29 8.83 11.45
N SER A 140 -5.34 10.08 10.99
CA SER A 140 -4.24 11.04 11.11
C SER A 140 -4.65 12.26 11.91
N LEU A 141 -3.72 12.85 12.66
CA LEU A 141 -3.93 14.08 13.43
C LEU A 141 -3.96 15.36 12.57
N SER A 142 -3.49 15.31 11.31
CA SER A 142 -3.46 16.48 10.42
C SER A 142 -3.57 16.08 8.94
N ASP A 143 -2.55 16.33 8.14
CA ASP A 143 -2.58 16.28 6.67
C ASP A 143 -1.95 15.01 6.12
N GLY A 144 -2.13 13.87 6.81
CA GLY A 144 -1.58 12.58 6.40
C GLY A 144 -1.72 12.36 4.88
N CYS A 145 -0.60 12.46 4.16
CA CYS A 145 -0.60 12.43 2.71
C CYS A 145 -0.64 10.98 2.23
N TRP A 146 -1.74 10.62 1.59
CA TRP A 146 -2.03 9.28 1.08
C TRP A 146 -1.63 9.15 -0.41
N ALA A 147 -0.33 9.29 -0.72
CA ALA A 147 0.22 9.36 -2.08
C ALA A 147 -0.43 10.47 -2.99
N ALA A 148 0.07 10.94 -4.13
CA ALA A 148 1.15 10.57 -5.03
C ALA A 148 1.90 11.84 -5.53
N GLY A 149 3.21 11.89 -5.31
CA GLY A 149 4.16 12.86 -5.84
C GLY A 149 5.57 12.25 -5.78
N PRO A 150 6.55 12.75 -6.57
CA PRO A 150 7.93 12.23 -6.53
C PRO A 150 8.60 12.45 -5.16
N ASP A 151 8.17 13.50 -4.46
CA ASP A 151 8.49 13.81 -3.06
C ASP A 151 7.15 14.00 -2.32
N ILE A 152 6.86 13.16 -1.32
CA ILE A 152 5.62 13.26 -0.54
C ILE A 152 6.03 13.56 0.89
N ASP A 153 5.71 14.76 1.35
CA ASP A 153 5.85 15.17 2.74
C ASP A 153 4.46 15.46 3.31
N ALA A 154 3.99 14.59 4.21
CA ALA A 154 2.72 14.76 4.93
C ALA A 154 2.75 15.90 5.97
N SER A 155 3.83 16.68 6.05
CA SER A 155 3.99 17.83 6.95
C SER A 155 3.89 19.20 6.27
N ASN A 156 3.72 19.26 4.94
CA ASN A 156 3.59 20.52 4.21
C ASN A 156 4.62 21.58 4.66
N ARG A 157 5.90 21.32 4.42
CA ARG A 157 6.90 22.36 4.18
C ARG A 157 7.76 22.04 2.96
#